data_AF-A0A9W6HNZ9-F1
#
_entry.id   AF-A0A9W6HNZ9-F1
#
_cell.length_a   1.000
_cell.length_b   1.000
_cell.length_c   1.000
_cell.angle_alpha   90.00
_cell.angle_beta   90.00
_cell.angle_gamma   90.00
#
_symmetry.space_group_name_H-M   'P 1'
#
loop_
_entity.id
_entity.type
_entity.pdbx_description
1 polymer ?
#
loop_
_entity_poly.entity_id
_entity_poly.type
_entity_poly.pdbx_seq_one_letter_code
_entity_poly.pdbx_strand_id
1 'polypeptide(L)'
;MTAHRKDTPRSAATASRFAQTVGELAAAVRRRDGALPSAGSPDPADVRLARWLAKRRWEAGRGLLSDDRVRLLDRAVPRWRESTHSRAGFEAALAECADWLRSRGHLPRSAGGGPTETRLGRWIVARRYDAGIGRLSLGHAERLDADLDGWRVASAPSRR
;
A
#
# COMPACT_ATOMS: atom_id res chain seq x y z
N MET A 1 4.17 -53.96 0.08
CA MET A 1 3.66 -52.71 -0.51
C MET A 1 3.11 -51.81 0.60
N THR A 2 3.85 -50.79 1.01
CA THR A 2 3.24 -49.64 1.74
C THR A 2 4.13 -48.42 1.56
N ALA A 3 3.78 -47.60 0.57
CA ALA A 3 4.44 -46.35 0.27
C ALA A 3 4.24 -45.37 1.43
N HIS A 4 5.30 -45.09 2.18
CA HIS A 4 5.32 -43.97 3.10
C HIS A 4 5.49 -42.69 2.29
N ARG A 5 4.39 -41.93 2.13
CA ARG A 5 4.43 -40.57 1.60
C ARG A 5 5.38 -39.74 2.47
N LYS A 6 6.45 -39.23 1.86
CA LYS A 6 7.37 -38.28 2.47
C LYS A 6 6.62 -36.96 2.69
N ASP A 7 6.21 -36.71 3.93
CA ASP A 7 5.78 -35.39 4.36
C ASP A 7 6.90 -34.38 4.12
N THR A 8 6.52 -33.26 3.53
CA THR A 8 7.45 -32.32 2.88
C THR A 8 8.04 -31.36 3.92
N PRO A 9 9.37 -31.33 4.16
CA PRO A 9 9.99 -30.45 5.17
C PRO A 9 9.99 -28.94 4.80
N ARG A 10 9.50 -28.58 3.61
CA ARG A 10 9.53 -27.21 3.07
C ARG A 10 8.44 -26.30 3.66
N SER A 11 7.37 -26.89 4.21
CA SER A 11 6.21 -26.15 4.74
C SER A 11 6.51 -25.50 6.11
N ALA A 12 7.18 -26.22 7.01
CA ALA A 12 7.50 -25.75 8.36
C ALA A 12 8.53 -24.61 8.39
N ALA A 13 9.58 -24.68 7.57
CA ALA A 13 10.61 -23.64 7.48
C ALA A 13 10.05 -22.31 6.95
N THR A 14 9.10 -22.36 6.01
CA THR A 14 8.44 -21.17 5.45
C THR A 14 7.50 -20.51 6.47
N ALA A 15 6.77 -21.32 7.25
CA ALA A 15 5.95 -20.82 8.35
C ALA A 15 6.81 -20.14 9.43
N SER A 16 7.96 -20.73 9.75
CA SER A 16 8.92 -20.17 10.72
C SER A 16 9.47 -18.80 10.27
N ARG A 17 9.83 -18.65 8.98
CA ARG A 17 10.34 -17.38 8.46
C ARG A 17 9.30 -16.28 8.37
N PHE A 18 8.04 -16.63 8.08
CA PHE A 18 6.93 -15.67 8.10
C PHE A 18 6.71 -15.13 9.52
N ALA A 19 6.58 -16.02 10.52
CA ALA A 19 6.39 -15.65 11.91
C ALA A 19 7.55 -14.79 12.44
N GLN A 20 8.80 -15.12 12.07
CA GLN A 20 9.97 -14.32 12.39
C GLN A 20 9.87 -12.89 11.81
N THR A 21 9.50 -12.76 10.53
CA THR A 21 9.37 -11.44 9.89
C THR A 21 8.23 -10.62 10.51
N VAL A 22 7.14 -11.27 10.93
CA VAL A 22 6.07 -10.61 11.70
C VAL A 22 6.59 -10.13 13.06
N GLY A 23 7.41 -10.93 13.75
CA GLY A 23 8.05 -10.53 15.00
C GLY A 23 8.98 -9.33 14.84
N GLU A 24 9.78 -9.31 13.76
CA GLU A 24 10.62 -8.16 13.40
C GLU A 24 9.77 -6.91 13.13
N LEU A 25 8.69 -7.04 12.37
CA LEU A 25 7.76 -5.95 12.07
C LEU A 25 7.13 -5.40 13.36
N ALA A 26 6.63 -6.27 14.24
CA ALA A 26 6.02 -5.86 15.50
C ALA A 26 7.04 -5.15 16.42
N ALA A 27 8.27 -5.64 16.49
CA ALA A 27 9.34 -4.96 17.20
C ALA A 27 9.65 -3.58 16.60
N ALA A 28 9.69 -3.48 15.27
CA ALA A 28 9.94 -2.24 14.54
C ALA A 28 8.83 -1.20 14.77
N VAL A 29 7.57 -1.64 14.82
CA VAL A 29 6.40 -0.80 15.13
C VAL A 29 6.44 -0.32 16.59
N ARG A 30 6.77 -1.20 17.54
CA ARG A 30 6.92 -0.83 18.96
C ARG A 30 8.04 0.19 19.19
N ARG A 31 9.17 0.07 18.50
CA ARG A 31 10.28 1.04 18.58
C ARG A 31 9.91 2.44 18.06
N ARG A 32 8.77 2.58 17.37
CA ARG A 32 8.33 3.81 16.72
C ARG A 32 6.96 4.25 17.20
N ASP A 33 6.61 3.89 18.43
CA ASP A 33 5.35 4.28 19.08
C ASP A 33 4.11 3.96 18.22
N GLY A 34 4.14 2.81 17.52
CA GLY A 34 3.04 2.37 16.67
C GLY A 34 3.16 2.76 15.19
N ALA A 35 4.17 3.53 14.79
CA ALA A 35 4.39 3.86 13.39
C ALA A 35 4.92 2.68 12.57
N LEU A 36 4.34 2.47 11.39
CA LEU A 36 4.76 1.43 10.46
C LEU A 36 6.09 1.77 9.79
N PRO A 37 6.94 0.77 9.48
CA PRO A 37 8.16 1.00 8.69
C PRO A 37 7.85 1.64 7.35
N SER A 38 8.70 2.59 6.94
CA SER A 38 8.56 3.33 5.69
C SER A 38 9.65 2.95 4.70
N ALA A 39 9.28 2.88 3.42
CA ALA A 39 10.24 2.68 2.33
C ALA A 39 11.16 3.91 2.09
N GLY A 40 10.84 5.06 2.70
CA GLY A 40 11.68 6.26 2.71
C GLY A 40 12.51 6.42 3.99
N SER A 41 12.53 5.42 4.87
CA SER A 41 13.38 5.42 6.07
C SER A 41 14.87 5.28 5.67
N PRO A 42 15.80 5.94 6.38
CA PRO A 42 17.23 5.72 6.19
C PRO A 42 17.68 4.32 6.66
N ASP A 43 16.87 3.63 7.46
CA ASP A 43 17.16 2.27 7.95
C ASP A 43 16.86 1.21 6.87
N PRO A 44 17.85 0.44 6.38
CA PRO A 44 17.62 -0.63 5.42
C PRO A 44 16.64 -1.71 5.90
N ALA A 45 16.60 -1.99 7.21
CA ALA A 45 15.66 -2.94 7.78
C ALA A 45 14.21 -2.45 7.64
N ASP A 46 13.99 -1.14 7.79
CA ASP A 46 12.67 -0.56 7.57
C ASP A 46 12.24 -0.60 6.12
N VAL A 47 13.15 -0.29 5.21
CA VAL A 47 12.85 -0.36 3.78
C VAL A 47 12.46 -1.79 3.40
N ARG A 48 13.18 -2.79 3.94
CA ARG A 48 12.86 -4.22 3.75
C ARG A 48 11.47 -4.56 4.30
N LEU A 49 11.19 -4.19 5.55
CA LEU A 49 9.91 -4.48 6.22
C LEU A 49 8.74 -3.76 5.53
N ALA A 50 8.92 -2.52 5.10
CA ALA A 50 7.92 -1.75 4.35
C ALA A 50 7.57 -2.44 3.02
N ARG A 51 8.57 -2.90 2.27
CA ARG A 51 8.38 -3.66 1.01
C ARG A 51 7.70 -5.00 1.27
N TRP A 52 8.11 -5.72 2.31
CA TRP A 52 7.49 -6.98 2.71
C TRP A 52 6.01 -6.77 3.06
N LEU A 53 5.72 -5.76 3.88
CA LEU A 53 4.37 -5.41 4.31
C LEU A 53 3.48 -5.00 3.15
N ALA A 54 4.00 -4.23 2.21
CA ALA A 54 3.30 -3.87 0.97
C ALA A 54 2.89 -5.10 0.15
N LYS A 55 3.77 -6.11 0.04
CA LYS A 55 3.45 -7.38 -0.64
C LYS A 55 2.36 -8.15 0.10
N ARG A 56 2.37 -8.18 1.44
CA ARG A 56 1.34 -8.85 2.23
C ARG A 56 -0.04 -8.21 2.08
N ARG A 57 -0.10 -6.88 2.00
CA ARG A 57 -1.35 -6.16 1.73
C ARG A 57 -1.91 -6.49 0.36
N TRP A 58 -1.04 -6.52 -0.64
CA TRP A 58 -1.41 -6.93 -2.00
C TRP A 58 -1.98 -8.36 -2.03
N GLU A 59 -1.32 -9.31 -1.37
CA GLU A 59 -1.80 -10.69 -1.29
C GLU A 59 -3.14 -10.77 -0.54
N ALA A 60 -3.30 -10.05 0.56
CA ALA A 60 -4.54 -10.05 1.34
C ALA A 60 -5.71 -9.41 0.59
N GLY A 61 -5.49 -8.29 -0.10
CA GLY A 61 -6.52 -7.65 -0.94
C GLY A 61 -6.98 -8.50 -2.11
N ARG A 62 -6.22 -9.53 -2.50
CA ARG A 62 -6.58 -10.50 -3.55
C ARG A 62 -6.98 -11.87 -3.02
N GLY A 63 -7.10 -12.05 -1.69
CA GLY A 63 -7.38 -13.35 -1.08
C GLY A 63 -6.28 -14.40 -1.29
N LEU A 64 -5.05 -13.97 -1.63
CA LEU A 64 -3.88 -14.83 -1.85
C LEU A 64 -3.09 -15.06 -0.54
N LEU A 65 -3.34 -14.25 0.48
CA LEU A 65 -2.76 -14.44 1.81
C LEU A 65 -3.66 -15.37 2.63
N SER A 66 -3.12 -16.49 3.11
CA SER A 66 -3.89 -17.44 3.91
C SER A 66 -4.43 -16.81 5.20
N ASP A 67 -5.60 -17.27 5.63
CA ASP A 67 -6.27 -16.73 6.82
C ASP A 67 -5.41 -16.79 8.09
N ASP A 68 -4.60 -17.84 8.25
CA ASP A 68 -3.67 -17.94 9.39
C ASP A 68 -2.63 -16.82 9.40
N ARG A 69 -2.12 -16.44 8.22
CA ARG A 69 -1.15 -15.35 8.07
C ARG A 69 -1.80 -14.00 8.30
N VAL A 70 -3.04 -13.84 7.84
CA VAL A 70 -3.86 -12.66 8.11
C VAL A 70 -4.09 -12.51 9.62
N ARG A 71 -4.57 -13.56 10.29
CA ARG A 71 -4.80 -13.59 11.74
C ARG A 71 -3.52 -13.29 12.54
N LEU A 72 -2.37 -13.82 12.11
CA LEU A 72 -1.09 -13.56 12.77
C LEU A 72 -0.71 -12.07 12.66
N LEU A 73 -0.87 -11.48 11.47
CA LEU A 73 -0.62 -10.05 11.26
C LEU A 73 -1.60 -9.17 12.04
N ASP A 74 -2.88 -9.54 12.11
CA ASP A 74 -3.91 -8.83 12.86
C ASP A 74 -3.60 -8.76 14.35
N ARG A 75 -3.10 -9.85 14.91
CA ARG A 75 -2.71 -9.92 16.33
C ARG A 75 -1.42 -9.17 16.61
N ALA A 76 -0.41 -9.34 15.74
CA ALA A 76 0.92 -8.80 16.00
C ALA A 76 1.05 -7.30 15.68
N VAL A 77 0.33 -6.84 14.64
CA VAL A 77 0.43 -5.47 14.12
C VAL A 77 -0.97 -5.03 13.65
N PRO A 78 -1.89 -4.60 14.54
CA PRO A 78 -3.29 -4.34 14.17
C PRO A 78 -3.48 -3.36 12.99
N ARG A 79 -2.58 -2.38 12.86
CA ARG A 79 -2.59 -1.36 11.81
C ARG A 79 -1.85 -1.79 10.54
N TRP A 80 -1.46 -3.07 10.40
CA TRP A 80 -0.63 -3.53 9.29
C TRP A 80 -1.26 -3.35 7.92
N ARG A 81 -2.59 -3.18 7.82
CA ARG A 81 -3.28 -2.87 6.55
C ARG A 81 -3.24 -1.38 6.17
N GLU A 82 -2.81 -0.51 7.07
CA GLU A 82 -2.83 0.94 6.84
C GLU A 82 -1.66 1.43 5.99
N SER A 83 -1.89 2.44 5.15
CA SER A 83 -0.87 2.95 4.23
C SER A 83 0.40 3.43 4.96
N THR A 84 1.57 3.14 4.39
CA THR A 84 2.87 3.66 4.87
C THR A 84 3.16 5.08 4.35
N HIS A 85 2.26 5.65 3.56
CA HIS A 85 2.36 7.06 3.19
C HIS A 85 2.15 7.90 4.44
N SER A 86 3.03 8.86 4.70
CA SER A 86 2.80 9.86 5.75
C SER A 86 1.41 10.47 5.53
N ARG A 87 0.56 10.42 6.56
CA ARG A 87 -0.77 11.03 6.52
C ARG A 87 -0.66 12.50 6.09
N ALA A 88 0.29 13.25 6.65
CA ALA A 88 0.52 14.64 6.28
C ALA A 88 0.87 14.81 4.79
N GLY A 89 1.73 13.95 4.24
CA GLY A 89 2.09 14.02 2.82
C GLY A 89 0.95 13.61 1.87
N PHE A 90 0.09 12.69 2.31
CA PHE A 90 -1.11 12.31 1.58
C PHE A 90 -2.13 13.47 1.56
N GLU A 91 -2.45 14.02 2.73
CA GLU A 91 -3.43 15.11 2.87
C GLU A 91 -2.96 16.37 2.12
N ALA A 92 -1.66 16.70 2.17
CA ALA A 92 -1.11 17.83 1.42
C ALA A 92 -1.25 17.65 -0.09
N ALA A 93 -0.84 16.50 -0.63
CA ALA A 93 -0.94 16.23 -2.07
C ALA A 93 -2.41 16.15 -2.54
N LEU A 94 -3.30 15.64 -1.69
CA LEU A 94 -4.73 15.62 -1.94
C LEU A 94 -5.31 17.05 -2.02
N ALA A 95 -5.01 17.90 -1.03
CA ALA A 95 -5.46 19.29 -1.01
C ALA A 95 -4.99 20.04 -2.26
N GLU A 96 -3.72 19.86 -2.67
CA GLU A 96 -3.21 20.45 -3.91
C GLU A 96 -3.96 19.96 -5.16
N CYS A 97 -4.31 18.67 -5.23
CA CYS A 97 -5.11 18.13 -6.33
C CYS A 97 -6.54 18.68 -6.33
N ALA A 98 -7.15 18.84 -5.16
CA ALA A 98 -8.50 19.39 -5.02
C ALA A 98 -8.53 20.87 -5.39
N ASP A 99 -7.53 21.65 -4.99
CA ASP A 99 -7.35 23.05 -5.40
C ASP A 99 -7.17 23.18 -6.92
N TRP A 100 -6.39 22.29 -7.52
CA TRP A 100 -6.25 22.21 -8.96
C TRP A 100 -7.59 21.94 -9.64
N LEU A 101 -8.34 20.94 -9.17
CA LEU A 101 -9.65 20.60 -9.71
C LEU A 101 -10.63 21.78 -9.61
N ARG A 102 -10.67 22.47 -8.46
CA ARG A 102 -11.53 23.64 -8.26
C ARG A 102 -11.15 24.81 -9.15
N SER A 103 -9.86 25.06 -9.36
CA SER A 103 -9.38 26.20 -10.16
C SER A 103 -9.40 25.97 -11.67
N ARG A 104 -9.21 24.72 -12.12
CA ARG A 104 -9.09 24.38 -13.56
C ARG A 104 -10.29 23.61 -14.11
N GLY A 105 -11.16 23.08 -13.25
CA GLY A 105 -12.33 22.29 -13.63
C GLY A 105 -12.00 20.87 -14.11
N HIS A 106 -10.74 20.43 -14.01
CA HIS A 106 -10.32 19.07 -14.37
C HIS A 106 -9.19 18.59 -13.47
N LEU A 107 -9.03 17.27 -13.34
CA LEU A 107 -7.92 16.68 -12.61
C LEU A 107 -6.57 16.93 -13.32
N PRO A 108 -5.47 17.08 -12.56
CA PRO A 108 -4.14 17.23 -13.13
C PRO A 108 -3.72 15.96 -13.88
N ARG A 109 -3.05 16.14 -15.02
CA ARG A 109 -2.63 15.05 -15.91
C ARG A 109 -1.13 14.79 -15.78
N SER A 110 -0.74 13.52 -15.76
CA SER A 110 0.68 13.12 -15.68
C SER A 110 1.49 13.51 -16.92
N ALA A 111 0.83 13.78 -18.04
CA ALA A 111 1.40 14.34 -19.28
C ALA A 111 0.96 15.80 -19.50
N GLY A 112 0.71 16.51 -18.40
CA GLY A 112 0.29 17.91 -18.39
C GLY A 112 1.35 18.88 -18.94
N GLY A 113 0.95 20.14 -19.11
CA GLY A 113 1.79 21.16 -19.76
C GLY A 113 2.86 21.79 -18.85
N GLY A 114 2.80 21.54 -17.53
CA GLY A 114 3.73 22.16 -16.57
C GLY A 114 4.22 21.21 -15.46
N PRO A 115 5.30 21.58 -14.74
CA PRO A 115 5.89 20.77 -13.68
C PRO A 115 4.92 20.41 -12.55
N THR A 116 4.07 21.36 -12.13
CA THR A 116 3.07 21.16 -11.07
C THR A 116 1.98 20.19 -11.51
N GLU A 117 1.38 20.39 -12.69
CA GLU A 117 0.36 19.48 -13.25
C GLU A 117 0.92 18.05 -13.38
N THR A 118 2.14 17.94 -13.91
CA THR A 118 2.82 16.65 -14.08
C THR A 118 3.03 15.92 -12.76
N ARG A 119 3.52 16.61 -11.72
CA ARG A 119 3.73 16.03 -10.38
C ARG A 119 2.42 15.53 -9.79
N LEU A 120 1.38 16.37 -9.77
CA LEU A 120 0.08 16.01 -9.21
C LEU A 120 -0.60 14.90 -10.02
N GLY A 121 -0.52 14.95 -11.35
CA GLY A 121 -1.04 13.90 -12.21
C GLY A 121 -0.34 12.55 -12.01
N ARG A 122 0.98 12.53 -11.82
CA ARG A 122 1.71 11.31 -11.43
C ARG A 122 1.26 10.78 -10.07
N TRP A 123 0.97 11.66 -9.12
CA TRP A 123 0.43 11.28 -7.81
C TRP A 123 -0.93 10.59 -7.94
N ILE A 124 -1.86 11.15 -8.73
CA ILE A 124 -3.17 10.53 -9.01
C ILE A 124 -3.00 9.16 -9.68
N VAL A 125 -2.14 9.05 -10.70
CA VAL A 125 -1.84 7.77 -11.37
C VAL A 125 -1.31 6.74 -10.38
N ALA A 126 -0.42 7.13 -9.46
CA ALA A 126 0.08 6.23 -8.42
C ALA A 126 -1.03 5.80 -7.45
N ARG A 127 -1.98 6.68 -7.09
CA ARG A 127 -3.13 6.32 -6.24
C ARG A 127 -4.07 5.34 -6.95
N ARG A 128 -4.32 5.52 -8.25
CA ARG A 128 -5.09 4.58 -9.08
C ARG A 128 -4.44 3.20 -9.11
N TYR A 129 -3.13 3.16 -9.34
CA TYR A 129 -2.37 1.92 -9.30
C TYR A 129 -2.49 1.24 -7.94
N ASP A 130 -2.23 1.97 -6.85
CA ASP A 130 -2.32 1.44 -5.49
C ASP A 130 -3.74 0.94 -5.16
N ALA A 131 -4.79 1.61 -5.63
CA ALA A 131 -6.17 1.16 -5.47
C ALA A 131 -6.43 -0.15 -6.23
N GLY A 132 -6.03 -0.23 -7.50
CA GLY A 132 -6.21 -1.43 -8.34
C GLY A 132 -5.45 -2.65 -7.85
N ILE A 133 -4.42 -2.45 -7.02
CA ILE A 133 -3.64 -3.53 -6.41
C ILE A 133 -3.86 -3.67 -4.90
N GLY A 134 -4.85 -2.99 -4.32
CA GLY A 134 -5.22 -3.12 -2.90
C GLY A 134 -4.17 -2.60 -1.90
N ARG A 135 -3.29 -1.69 -2.33
CA ARG A 135 -2.29 -1.01 -1.47
C ARG A 135 -2.76 0.34 -0.93
N LEU A 136 -3.83 0.88 -1.50
CA LEU A 136 -4.48 2.07 -0.98
C LEU A 136 -5.33 1.68 0.24
N SER A 137 -5.07 2.31 1.39
CA SER A 137 -5.88 2.08 2.59
C SER A 137 -7.30 2.59 2.38
N LEU A 138 -8.26 1.96 3.04
CA LEU A 138 -9.67 2.34 2.97
C LEU A 138 -9.87 3.84 3.26
N GLY A 139 -9.30 4.36 4.35
CA GLY A 139 -9.43 5.78 4.69
C GLY A 139 -8.80 6.74 3.67
N HIS A 140 -7.75 6.34 2.93
CA HIS A 140 -7.22 7.17 1.84
C HIS A 140 -8.11 7.09 0.60
N ALA A 141 -8.70 5.92 0.32
CA ALA A 141 -9.64 5.75 -0.78
C ALA A 141 -10.91 6.58 -0.55
N GLU A 142 -11.48 6.51 0.65
CA GLU A 142 -12.64 7.32 1.06
C GLU A 142 -12.37 8.82 0.91
N ARG A 143 -11.17 9.27 1.31
CA ARG A 143 -10.80 10.68 1.19
C ARG A 143 -10.65 11.11 -0.28
N LEU A 144 -10.03 10.28 -1.12
CA LEU A 144 -9.95 10.53 -2.57
C LEU A 144 -11.33 10.56 -3.23
N ASP A 145 -12.23 9.67 -2.82
CA ASP A 145 -13.61 9.61 -3.31
C ASP A 145 -14.42 10.85 -2.92
N ALA A 146 -14.15 11.42 -1.75
CA ALA A 146 -14.80 12.64 -1.28
C ALA A 146 -14.29 13.91 -1.99
N ASP A 147 -12.97 14.03 -2.18
CA ASP A 147 -12.36 15.31 -2.54
C ASP A 147 -11.96 15.42 -4.03
N LEU A 148 -11.83 14.31 -4.76
CA LEU A 148 -11.40 14.29 -6.16
C LEU A 148 -12.41 13.58 -7.07
N ASP A 149 -13.43 14.30 -7.52
CA ASP A 149 -14.40 13.71 -8.45
C ASP A 149 -13.72 13.17 -9.73
N GLY A 150 -14.15 11.99 -10.17
CA GLY A 150 -13.60 11.31 -11.33
C GLY A 150 -12.17 10.76 -11.18
N TRP A 151 -11.57 10.77 -9.98
CA TRP A 151 -10.18 10.31 -9.81
C TRP A 151 -9.99 8.82 -10.13
N ARG A 152 -11.03 7.99 -10.09
CA ARG A 152 -10.96 6.56 -10.43
C ARG A 152 -10.96 6.29 -11.92
N VAL A 153 -11.41 7.23 -12.74
CA VAL A 153 -11.53 7.04 -14.18
C VAL A 153 -10.17 7.29 -14.81
N ALA A 154 -9.60 6.29 -15.47
CA ALA A 154 -8.52 6.56 -16.41
C ALA A 154 -9.13 7.46 -17.49
N SER A 155 -8.56 8.64 -17.72
CA SER A 155 -8.82 9.35 -18.98
C SER A 155 -8.44 8.34 -20.06
N ALA A 156 -9.44 7.70 -20.67
CA ALA A 156 -9.19 6.76 -21.75
C ALA A 156 -8.34 7.52 -22.78
N PRO A 157 -7.28 6.92 -23.35
CA PRO A 157 -6.70 7.51 -24.53
C PRO A 157 -7.85 7.59 -25.53
N SER A 158 -8.21 8.81 -25.95
CA SER A 158 -9.12 9.01 -27.06
C SER A 158 -8.52 8.26 -28.24
N ARG A 159 -9.07 7.08 -28.56
CA ARG A 159 -8.75 6.39 -29.80
C ARG A 159 -9.27 7.29 -30.91
N ARG A 160 -8.36 7.97 -31.59
CA ARG A 160 -8.58 8.43 -32.97
C ARG A 160 -8.32 7.26 -33.90
#